data_AF-A0A1I7TH65-F1
#
_entry.id   AF-A0A1I7TH65-F1
#
_cell.length_a   1.000
_cell.length_b   1.000
_cell.length_c   1.000
_cell.angle_alpha   90.00
_cell.angle_beta   90.00
_cell.angle_gamma   90.00
#
_symmetry.space_group_name_H-M   'P 1'
#
loop_
_entity.id
_entity.type
_entity.pdbx_description
1 polymer ?
#
loop_
_entity_poly.entity_id
_entity_poly.type
_entity_poly.pdbx_seq_one_letter_code
_entity_poly.pdbx_strand_id
1 'polypeptide(L)'
;MYFNSTNSTAFGFFYHNEFTPFEQCLIPLSIILTCLIYPFYVFVFRTNLDVENRLPVFYAINYFYRNLKIVLISVYYSLFFFALDAIMKIDLFARISYLSILISYFILYCSFQVNNLVLSILAIQRFTIYFFPETQKYFPGDLVKWMIRGALFICILVSLHQVSIVFTDKKSQFVYILEFFFNIDLFVMPVLIQLSYLGCNRRNLMTLFSSVNPKKFFKIFCCFCFIFQEGNVEPTIQN
;
A
#
# COMPACT_ATOMS: atom_id res chain seq x y z
N MET A 1 -10.50 43.44 5.50
CA MET A 1 -11.05 42.07 5.44
C MET A 1 -9.87 41.14 5.69
N TYR A 2 -9.66 40.77 6.96
CA TYR A 2 -8.49 39.99 7.39
C TYR A 2 -8.62 38.56 6.85
N PHE A 3 -7.76 38.20 5.89
CA PHE A 3 -7.48 36.81 5.57
C PHE A 3 -6.77 36.19 6.77
N ASN A 4 -7.48 35.38 7.55
CA ASN A 4 -6.90 34.61 8.66
C ASN A 4 -5.79 33.70 8.11
N SER A 5 -4.57 33.90 8.58
CA SER A 5 -3.36 33.15 8.20
C SER A 5 -3.34 31.68 8.65
N THR A 6 -4.45 31.18 9.21
CA THR A 6 -4.62 29.78 9.59
C THR A 6 -5.19 28.93 8.44
N ASN A 7 -5.81 29.56 7.44
CA ASN A 7 -6.42 28.86 6.30
C ASN A 7 -5.49 28.79 5.07
N SER A 8 -4.29 29.37 5.15
CA SER A 8 -3.36 29.47 4.02
C SER A 8 -2.39 28.29 3.90
N THR A 9 -2.44 27.33 4.82
CA THR A 9 -1.72 26.07 4.65
C THR A 9 -2.63 25.08 3.92
N ALA A 10 -2.08 24.35 2.94
CA ALA A 10 -2.80 23.25 2.28
C ALA A 10 -3.44 22.26 3.28
N PHE A 11 -2.85 22.19 4.48
CA PHE A 11 -3.35 21.46 5.64
C PHE A 11 -4.70 21.98 6.17
N GLY A 12 -4.89 23.30 6.32
CA GLY A 12 -6.15 23.86 6.82
C GLY A 12 -7.35 23.59 5.90
N PHE A 13 -7.10 23.45 4.60
CA PHE A 13 -8.16 23.15 3.62
C PHE A 13 -8.58 21.66 3.67
N PHE A 14 -7.62 20.73 3.75
CA PHE A 14 -7.91 19.29 3.82
C PHE A 14 -8.45 18.83 5.19
N TYR A 15 -7.93 19.37 6.29
CA TYR A 15 -8.20 18.82 7.63
C TYR A 15 -9.54 19.28 8.21
N HIS A 16 -9.96 20.52 7.92
CA HIS A 16 -11.08 21.14 8.64
C HIS A 16 -12.47 20.93 7.99
N ASN A 17 -12.53 20.55 6.70
CA ASN A 17 -13.79 20.54 5.95
C ASN A 17 -14.15 19.20 5.28
N GLU A 18 -13.23 18.22 5.19
CA GLU A 18 -13.48 16.99 4.41
C GLU A 18 -13.46 15.69 5.21
N PHE A 19 -12.73 15.61 6.34
CA PHE A 19 -12.63 14.38 7.14
C PHE A 19 -13.39 14.45 8.46
N THR A 20 -14.02 13.34 8.81
CA THR A 20 -14.64 13.13 10.13
C THR A 20 -13.56 13.01 11.22
N PRO A 21 -13.89 13.31 12.50
CA PRO A 21 -12.94 13.13 13.61
C PRO A 21 -12.37 11.70 13.73
N PHE A 22 -13.16 10.70 13.31
CA PHE A 22 -12.72 9.31 13.29
C PHE A 22 -11.62 9.08 12.24
N GLU A 23 -11.79 9.59 11.01
CA GLU A 23 -10.77 9.49 9.96
C GLU A 23 -9.48 10.23 10.34
N GLN A 24 -9.60 11.38 11.01
CA GLN A 24 -8.46 12.15 11.51
C GLN A 24 -7.59 11.36 12.49
N CYS A 25 -8.16 10.42 13.25
CA CYS A 25 -7.39 9.51 14.11
C CYS A 25 -6.94 8.24 13.40
N LEU A 26 -7.80 7.63 12.58
CA LEU A 26 -7.53 6.33 11.97
C LEU A 26 -6.42 6.41 10.90
N ILE A 27 -6.41 7.46 10.08
CA ILE A 27 -5.43 7.62 8.99
C ILE A 27 -4.00 7.73 9.54
N PRO A 28 -3.69 8.62 10.51
CA PRO A 28 -2.37 8.64 11.11
C PRO A 28 -2.00 7.32 11.78
N LEU A 29 -2.95 6.68 12.47
CA LEU A 29 -2.72 5.39 13.12
C LEU A 29 -2.35 4.30 12.10
N SER A 30 -3.05 4.20 10.97
CA SER A 30 -2.76 3.20 9.94
C SER A 30 -1.41 3.45 9.27
N ILE A 31 -1.04 4.72 9.05
CA ILE A 31 0.30 5.09 8.54
C ILE A 31 1.38 4.67 9.54
N ILE A 32 1.22 4.99 10.81
CA ILE A 32 2.16 4.60 11.88
C ILE A 32 2.30 3.07 11.94
N LEU A 33 1.19 2.34 11.94
CA LEU A 33 1.21 0.87 11.94
C LEU A 33 1.90 0.31 10.69
N THR A 34 1.61 0.86 9.52
CA THR A 34 2.26 0.44 8.26
C THR A 34 3.78 0.62 8.35
N CYS A 35 4.26 1.74 8.88
CA CYS A 35 5.68 2.00 9.05
C CYS A 35 6.34 1.09 10.10
N LEU A 36 5.65 0.80 11.21
CA LEU A 36 6.16 -0.05 12.28
C LEU A 36 6.23 -1.53 11.90
N ILE A 37 5.25 -2.02 11.13
CA ILE A 37 5.16 -3.43 10.73
C ILE A 37 6.09 -3.72 9.53
N TYR A 38 6.32 -2.73 8.67
CA TYR A 38 7.07 -2.91 7.42
C TYR A 38 8.46 -3.55 7.56
N PRO A 39 9.32 -3.18 8.54
CA PRO A 39 10.62 -3.82 8.73
C PRO A 39 10.52 -5.34 8.96
N PHE A 40 9.53 -5.79 9.72
CA PHE A 40 9.27 -7.21 9.94
C PHE A 40 8.72 -7.88 8.70
N TYR A 41 7.79 -7.22 8.01
CA TYR A 41 7.27 -7.68 6.74
C TYR A 41 8.39 -7.96 5.72
N VAL A 42 9.31 -7.00 5.53
CA VAL A 42 10.47 -7.14 4.65
C VAL A 42 11.40 -8.26 5.12
N PHE A 43 11.72 -8.31 6.42
CA PHE A 43 12.58 -9.35 6.97
C PHE A 43 12.04 -10.76 6.71
N VAL A 44 10.75 -10.98 7.01
CA VAL A 44 10.10 -12.28 6.81
C VAL A 44 10.01 -12.62 5.33
N PHE A 45 9.62 -11.66 4.48
CA PHE A 45 9.55 -11.85 3.03
C PHE A 45 10.88 -12.31 2.45
N ARG A 46 11.98 -11.63 2.81
CA ARG A 46 13.30 -11.98 2.30
C ARG A 46 13.80 -13.32 2.82
N THR A 47 13.52 -13.63 4.08
CA THR A 47 13.95 -14.90 4.68
C THR A 47 13.22 -16.09 4.04
N ASN A 48 11.98 -15.90 3.61
CA ASN A 48 11.17 -16.97 3.02
C ASN A 48 11.21 -16.98 1.48
N LEU A 49 11.94 -16.03 0.87
CA LEU A 49 11.95 -15.78 -0.58
C LEU A 49 12.33 -17.02 -1.40
N ASP A 50 13.38 -17.74 -1.00
CA ASP A 50 13.90 -18.91 -1.74
C ASP A 50 12.93 -20.09 -1.82
N VAL A 51 11.99 -20.15 -0.87
CA VAL A 51 10.96 -21.19 -0.83
C VAL A 51 9.67 -20.69 -1.46
N GLU A 52 9.32 -19.43 -1.22
CA GLU A 52 8.11 -18.83 -1.77
C GLU A 52 8.19 -18.62 -3.28
N ASN A 53 9.37 -18.37 -3.85
CA ASN A 53 9.55 -18.14 -5.29
C ASN A 53 9.12 -19.31 -6.19
N ARG A 54 8.92 -20.50 -5.61
CA ARG A 54 8.47 -21.71 -6.31
C ARG A 54 6.95 -21.87 -6.31
N LEU A 55 6.24 -21.05 -5.54
CA LEU A 55 4.79 -21.16 -5.37
C LEU A 55 4.06 -20.37 -6.47
N PRO A 56 2.95 -20.87 -7.03
CA PRO A 56 2.15 -20.12 -7.99
C PRO A 56 1.64 -18.77 -7.44
N VAL A 57 1.41 -18.68 -6.13
CA VAL A 57 0.99 -17.44 -5.44
C VAL A 57 2.12 -16.41 -5.30
N PHE A 58 3.37 -16.78 -5.59
CA PHE A 58 4.53 -15.91 -5.44
C PHE A 58 4.38 -14.60 -6.21
N TYR A 59 3.83 -14.64 -7.42
CA TYR A 59 3.65 -13.44 -8.25
C TYR A 59 2.79 -12.39 -7.55
N ALA A 60 1.75 -12.82 -6.84
CA ALA A 60 0.88 -11.92 -6.09
C ALA A 60 1.56 -11.42 -4.80
N ILE A 61 2.25 -12.29 -4.07
CA ILE A 61 3.01 -11.89 -2.87
C ILE A 61 4.11 -10.88 -3.24
N ASN A 62 4.87 -11.15 -4.30
CA ASN A 62 5.91 -10.27 -4.80
C ASN A 62 5.33 -8.95 -5.34
N TYR A 63 4.15 -9.00 -5.98
CA TYR A 63 3.41 -7.80 -6.35
C TYR A 63 3.08 -6.96 -5.11
N PHE A 64 2.50 -7.55 -4.06
CA PHE A 64 2.20 -6.84 -2.81
C PHE A 64 3.45 -6.25 -2.15
N TYR A 65 4.56 -6.99 -2.12
CA TYR A 65 5.84 -6.51 -1.58
C TYR A 65 6.33 -5.26 -2.34
N ARG A 66 6.32 -5.32 -3.67
CA ARG A 66 6.74 -4.19 -4.53
C ARG A 66 5.78 -3.00 -4.41
N ASN A 67 4.48 -3.26 -4.39
CA ASN A 67 3.45 -2.24 -4.24
C ASN A 67 3.58 -1.50 -2.89
N LEU A 68 3.72 -2.24 -1.79
CA LEU A 68 3.93 -1.68 -0.45
C LEU A 68 5.20 -0.82 -0.38
N LYS A 69 6.30 -1.25 -1.03
CA LYS A 69 7.52 -0.44 -1.13
C LYS A 69 7.26 0.89 -1.83
N ILE A 70 6.53 0.88 -2.95
CA ILE A 70 6.19 2.11 -3.70
C ILE A 70 5.30 3.04 -2.85
N VAL A 71 4.27 2.50 -2.21
CA VAL A 71 3.36 3.27 -1.33
C VAL A 71 4.12 3.89 -0.16
N LEU A 72 5.04 3.16 0.48
CA LEU A 72 5.83 3.72 1.58
C LEU A 72 6.79 4.80 1.12
N ILE A 73 7.46 4.60 -0.02
CA ILE A 73 8.34 5.63 -0.59
C ILE A 73 7.55 6.91 -0.90
N SER A 74 6.34 6.81 -1.46
CA SER A 74 5.51 8.00 -1.73
C SER A 74 5.04 8.69 -0.44
N VAL A 75 4.66 7.92 0.58
CA VAL A 75 4.30 8.48 1.90
C VAL A 75 5.49 9.19 2.55
N TYR A 76 6.69 8.59 2.56
CA TYR A 76 7.87 9.28 3.11
C TYR A 76 8.25 10.53 2.32
N TYR A 77 8.13 10.49 0.99
CA TYR A 77 8.38 11.65 0.12
C TYR A 77 7.43 12.81 0.45
N SER A 78 6.13 12.54 0.61
CA SER A 78 5.14 13.57 0.96
C SER A 78 5.35 14.12 2.38
N LEU A 79 5.66 13.26 3.37
CA LEU A 79 5.99 13.70 4.73
C LEU A 79 7.24 14.60 4.77
N PHE A 80 8.25 14.31 3.95
CA PHE A 80 9.46 15.12 3.85
C PHE A 80 9.15 16.54 3.35
N PHE A 81 8.40 16.68 2.26
CA PHE A 81 8.02 18.00 1.74
C PHE A 81 7.06 18.75 2.66
N PHE A 82 6.19 18.03 3.36
CA PHE A 82 5.36 18.62 4.40
C PHE A 82 6.20 19.21 5.55
N ALA A 83 7.20 18.49 6.02
CA ALA A 83 8.11 18.98 7.04
C ALA A 83 8.93 20.20 6.55
N LEU A 84 9.42 20.17 5.31
CA LEU A 84 10.15 21.30 4.72
C LEU A 84 9.27 22.55 4.62
N ASP A 85 8.02 22.42 4.19
CA ASP A 85 7.08 23.53 4.14
C ASP A 85 6.85 24.14 5.54
N ALA A 86 6.62 23.30 6.54
CA ALA A 86 6.41 23.75 7.93
C ALA A 86 7.62 24.52 8.52
N ILE A 87 8.84 24.15 8.13
CA ILE A 87 10.08 24.80 8.59
C ILE A 87 10.34 26.09 7.82
N MET A 88 10.29 26.04 6.48
CA MET A 88 10.74 27.13 5.62
C MET A 88 9.68 28.22 5.44
N LYS A 89 8.38 27.85 5.43
CA LYS A 89 7.25 28.77 5.22
C LYS A 89 7.37 29.64 3.96
N ILE A 90 7.85 29.04 2.87
CA ILE A 90 7.98 29.68 1.54
C ILE A 90 6.92 29.10 0.62
N ASP A 91 6.20 29.94 -0.12
CA ASP A 91 5.11 29.55 -1.05
C ASP A 91 5.48 28.44 -2.03
N LEU A 92 6.73 28.40 -2.50
CA LEU A 92 7.21 27.34 -3.37
C LEU A 92 7.15 25.96 -2.69
N PHE A 93 7.60 25.86 -1.43
CA PHE A 93 7.56 24.60 -0.68
C PHE A 93 6.14 24.18 -0.35
N ALA A 94 5.23 25.12 -0.07
CA ALA A 94 3.81 24.83 0.10
C ALA A 94 3.19 24.20 -1.16
N ARG A 95 3.49 24.73 -2.35
CA ARG A 95 3.02 24.15 -3.63
C ARG A 95 3.60 22.77 -3.90
N ILE A 96 4.89 22.58 -3.63
CA ILE A 96 5.55 21.27 -3.81
C ILE A 96 4.98 20.24 -2.83
N SER A 97 4.79 20.63 -1.56
CA SER A 97 4.16 19.81 -0.52
C SER A 97 2.76 19.36 -0.95
N TYR A 98 1.90 20.29 -1.37
CA TYR A 98 0.56 19.98 -1.88
C TYR A 98 0.59 19.00 -3.05
N LEU A 99 1.43 19.25 -4.07
CA LEU A 99 1.56 18.35 -5.22
C LEU A 99 2.06 16.96 -4.81
N SER A 100 3.00 16.88 -3.87
CA SER A 100 3.53 15.60 -3.37
C SER A 100 2.47 14.76 -2.64
N ILE A 101 1.58 15.41 -1.89
CA ILE A 101 0.44 14.76 -1.20
C ILE A 101 -0.55 14.23 -2.24
N LEU A 102 -0.89 15.02 -3.26
CA LEU A 102 -1.79 14.58 -4.33
C LEU A 102 -1.24 13.36 -5.08
N ILE A 103 0.04 13.39 -5.44
CA ILE A 103 0.70 12.25 -6.11
C ILE A 103 0.66 11.01 -5.20
N SER A 104 0.95 11.18 -3.91
CA SER A 104 0.97 10.06 -2.95
C SER A 104 -0.43 9.46 -2.75
N TYR A 105 -1.46 10.30 -2.66
CA TYR A 105 -2.86 9.88 -2.59
C TYR A 105 -3.27 9.13 -3.86
N PHE A 106 -2.90 9.62 -5.04
CA PHE A 106 -3.17 8.94 -6.31
C PHE A 106 -2.49 7.56 -6.39
N ILE A 107 -1.23 7.45 -5.97
CA ILE A 107 -0.50 6.17 -5.91
C ILE A 107 -1.20 5.20 -4.96
N LEU A 108 -1.60 5.67 -3.77
CA LEU A 108 -2.31 4.85 -2.79
C LEU A 108 -3.67 4.39 -3.33
N TYR A 109 -4.43 5.28 -3.97
CA TYR A 109 -5.70 5.01 -4.62
C TYR A 109 -5.57 3.91 -5.69
N CYS A 110 -4.63 4.06 -6.61
CA CYS A 110 -4.35 3.06 -7.64
C CYS A 110 -3.96 1.72 -7.01
N SER A 111 -3.10 1.77 -5.98
CA SER A 111 -2.63 0.58 -5.27
C SER A 111 -3.77 -0.18 -4.60
N PHE A 112 -4.68 0.52 -3.92
CA PHE A 112 -5.86 -0.07 -3.29
C PHE A 112 -6.75 -0.82 -4.28
N GLN A 113 -7.07 -0.18 -5.40
CA GLN A 113 -7.91 -0.78 -6.44
C GLN A 113 -7.28 -2.06 -6.99
N VAL A 114 -5.98 -2.02 -7.30
CA VAL A 114 -5.28 -3.20 -7.83
C VAL A 114 -5.16 -4.28 -6.75
N ASN A 115 -4.88 -3.92 -5.50
CA ASN A 115 -4.78 -4.86 -4.40
C ASN A 115 -6.08 -5.64 -4.20
N ASN A 116 -7.24 -4.97 -4.27
CA ASN A 116 -8.55 -5.62 -4.20
C ASN A 116 -8.77 -6.62 -5.35
N LEU A 117 -8.39 -6.25 -6.59
CA LEU A 117 -8.49 -7.16 -7.73
C LEU A 117 -7.52 -8.36 -7.61
N VAL A 118 -6.29 -8.14 -7.15
CA VAL A 118 -5.34 -9.24 -6.96
C VAL A 118 -5.83 -10.20 -5.87
N LEU A 119 -6.41 -9.69 -4.79
CA LEU A 119 -7.03 -10.53 -3.76
C LEU A 119 -8.24 -11.32 -4.30
N SER A 120 -9.10 -10.71 -5.11
CA SER A 120 -10.25 -11.41 -5.71
C SER A 120 -9.78 -12.51 -6.68
N ILE A 121 -8.78 -12.23 -7.51
CA ILE A 121 -8.14 -13.21 -8.40
C ILE A 121 -7.56 -14.39 -7.59
N LEU A 122 -6.81 -14.10 -6.52
CA LEU A 122 -6.25 -15.12 -5.65
C LEU A 122 -7.34 -15.97 -4.98
N ALA A 123 -8.44 -15.36 -4.54
CA ALA A 123 -9.56 -16.06 -3.93
C ALA A 123 -10.21 -17.02 -4.93
N ILE A 124 -10.48 -16.56 -6.15
CA ILE A 124 -11.04 -17.38 -7.24
C ILE A 124 -10.08 -18.53 -7.60
N GLN A 125 -8.79 -18.24 -7.70
CA GLN A 125 -7.77 -19.26 -7.98
C GLN A 125 -7.77 -20.34 -6.89
N ARG A 126 -7.74 -19.96 -5.61
CA ARG A 126 -7.73 -20.92 -4.49
C ARG A 126 -9.01 -21.72 -4.41
N PHE A 127 -10.16 -21.08 -4.59
CA PHE A 127 -11.46 -21.75 -4.66
C PHE A 127 -11.45 -22.81 -5.77
N THR A 128 -11.03 -22.42 -6.99
CA THR A 128 -11.03 -23.32 -8.14
C THR A 128 -10.10 -24.51 -7.95
N ILE A 129 -8.88 -24.28 -7.44
CA ILE A 129 -7.92 -25.37 -7.17
C ILE A 129 -8.43 -26.31 -6.06
N TYR A 130 -9.10 -25.77 -5.04
CA TYR A 130 -9.62 -26.58 -3.93
C TYR A 130 -10.77 -27.50 -4.37
N PHE A 131 -11.75 -26.99 -5.12
CA PHE A 131 -12.90 -27.77 -5.58
C PHE A 131 -12.62 -28.61 -6.83
N PHE A 132 -11.70 -28.15 -7.68
CA PHE A 132 -11.35 -28.81 -8.94
C PHE A 132 -9.82 -28.93 -9.07
N PRO A 133 -9.17 -29.88 -8.36
CA PRO A 133 -7.71 -30.02 -8.35
C PRO A 133 -7.10 -30.17 -9.75
N GLU A 134 -7.84 -30.77 -10.69
CA GLU A 134 -7.42 -30.88 -12.09
C GLU A 134 -7.17 -29.53 -12.76
N THR A 135 -7.76 -28.44 -12.27
CA THR A 135 -7.57 -27.10 -12.82
C THR A 135 -6.23 -26.50 -12.49
N GLN A 136 -5.45 -27.10 -11.56
CA GLN A 136 -4.12 -26.61 -11.19
C GLN A 136 -3.19 -26.46 -12.40
N LYS A 137 -3.33 -27.31 -13.43
CA LYS A 137 -2.58 -27.22 -14.70
C LYS A 137 -2.90 -25.97 -15.52
N TYR A 138 -4.09 -25.37 -15.34
CA TYR A 138 -4.53 -24.18 -16.07
C TYR A 138 -4.25 -22.87 -15.34
N PHE A 139 -3.68 -22.92 -14.13
CA PHE A 139 -3.23 -21.74 -13.38
C PHE A 139 -1.69 -21.69 -13.29
N PRO A 140 -0.96 -21.63 -14.42
CA PRO A 140 0.48 -21.40 -14.37
C PRO A 140 0.77 -20.00 -13.82
N GLY A 141 1.92 -19.83 -13.18
CA GLY A 141 2.32 -18.54 -12.59
C GLY A 141 2.31 -17.37 -13.58
N ASP A 142 2.60 -17.64 -14.86
CA ASP A 142 2.53 -16.63 -15.92
C ASP A 142 1.12 -16.10 -16.16
N LEU A 143 0.07 -16.92 -16.01
CA LEU A 143 -1.31 -16.44 -16.11
C LEU A 143 -1.61 -15.42 -15.01
N VAL A 144 -1.23 -15.72 -13.76
CA VAL A 144 -1.40 -14.80 -12.63
C VAL A 144 -0.66 -13.49 -12.87
N LYS A 145 0.55 -13.55 -13.43
CA LYS A 145 1.33 -12.37 -13.82
C LYS A 145 0.62 -11.51 -14.87
N TRP A 146 0.02 -12.12 -15.90
CA TRP A 146 -0.77 -11.40 -16.90
C TRP A 146 -2.06 -10.82 -16.32
N MET A 147 -2.73 -11.56 -15.44
CA MET A 147 -3.93 -11.08 -14.74
C MET A 147 -3.62 -9.85 -13.86
N ILE A 148 -2.48 -9.85 -13.16
CA ILE A 148 -2.02 -8.69 -12.37
C ILE A 148 -1.74 -7.48 -13.29
N ARG A 149 -1.08 -7.69 -14.44
CA ARG A 149 -0.82 -6.61 -15.43
C ARG A 149 -2.12 -6.05 -16.02
N GLY A 150 -3.08 -6.90 -16.33
CA GLY A 150 -4.41 -6.48 -16.78
C GLY A 150 -5.16 -5.70 -15.71
N ALA A 151 -5.13 -6.16 -14.46
CA ALA A 151 -5.72 -5.46 -13.32
C ALA A 151 -5.09 -4.07 -13.13
N LEU A 152 -3.76 -3.95 -13.22
CA LEU A 152 -3.05 -2.66 -13.19
C LEU A 152 -3.56 -1.70 -14.26
N PHE A 153 -3.70 -2.16 -15.50
CA PHE A 153 -4.19 -1.33 -16.59
C PHE A 153 -5.63 -0.85 -16.37
N ILE A 154 -6.54 -1.77 -16.02
CA ILE A 154 -7.94 -1.45 -15.74
C ILE A 154 -8.05 -0.45 -14.57
N CYS A 155 -7.33 -0.67 -13.48
CA CYS A 155 -7.37 0.21 -12.33
C CYS A 155 -6.88 1.62 -12.65
N ILE A 156 -5.84 1.77 -13.49
CA ILE A 156 -5.38 3.10 -13.91
C ILE A 156 -6.50 3.82 -14.68
N LEU A 157 -7.18 3.13 -15.61
CA LEU A 157 -8.29 3.73 -16.36
C LEU A 157 -9.47 4.14 -15.46
N VAL A 158 -9.85 3.28 -14.51
CA VAL A 158 -10.90 3.58 -13.52
C VAL A 158 -10.49 4.75 -12.62
N SER A 159 -9.22 4.81 -12.20
CA SER A 159 -8.70 5.90 -11.36
C SER A 159 -8.75 7.24 -12.09
N LEU A 160 -8.38 7.27 -13.37
CA LEU A 160 -8.46 8.48 -14.18
C LEU A 160 -9.90 8.94 -14.38
N HIS A 161 -10.83 8.00 -14.62
CA HIS A 161 -12.25 8.33 -14.75
C HIS A 161 -12.82 8.93 -13.46
N GLN A 162 -12.46 8.40 -12.29
CA GLN A 162 -12.97 8.92 -11.01
C GLN A 162 -12.46 10.33 -10.70
N VAL A 163 -11.20 10.64 -11.04
CA VAL A 163 -10.68 12.01 -10.92
C VAL A 163 -11.54 12.99 -11.73
N SER A 164 -11.99 12.60 -12.93
CA SER A 164 -12.86 13.45 -13.76
C SER A 164 -14.23 13.74 -13.12
N ILE A 165 -14.79 12.79 -12.37
CA ILE A 165 -16.11 12.93 -11.72
C ILE A 165 -16.04 13.88 -10.52
N VAL A 166 -14.93 13.85 -9.76
CA VAL A 166 -14.71 14.73 -8.59
C VAL A 166 -14.75 16.22 -8.98
N PHE A 167 -14.33 16.57 -10.19
CA PHE A 167 -14.35 17.96 -10.67
C PHE A 167 -15.73 18.45 -11.12
N THR A 168 -16.76 17.58 -11.17
CA THR A 168 -18.02 17.90 -11.86
C THR A 168 -19.28 18.06 -11.00
N ASP A 169 -19.30 17.77 -9.69
CA ASP A 169 -20.60 17.69 -9.01
C ASP A 169 -20.70 18.13 -7.54
N LYS A 170 -21.91 18.59 -7.17
CA LYS A 170 -22.35 18.79 -5.79
C LYS A 170 -22.65 17.43 -5.16
N LYS A 171 -21.82 16.99 -4.22
CA LYS A 171 -21.96 15.68 -3.56
C LYS A 171 -23.22 15.60 -2.69
N SER A 172 -23.96 14.50 -2.78
CA SER A 172 -25.08 14.19 -1.88
C SER A 172 -24.59 13.56 -0.56
N GLN A 173 -25.41 13.56 0.49
CA GLN A 173 -25.06 12.95 1.79
C GLN A 173 -24.66 11.47 1.67
N PHE A 174 -25.30 10.73 0.77
CA PHE A 174 -24.96 9.32 0.51
C PHE A 174 -23.55 9.16 -0.06
N VAL A 175 -23.11 10.09 -0.92
CA VAL A 175 -21.76 10.09 -1.50
C VAL A 175 -20.70 10.30 -0.43
N TYR A 176 -20.93 11.20 0.54
CA TYR A 176 -20.01 11.40 1.66
C TYR A 176 -19.82 10.15 2.52
N ILE A 177 -20.90 9.38 2.76
CA ILE A 177 -20.82 8.13 3.53
C ILE A 177 -19.98 7.08 2.78
N LEU A 178 -20.17 6.96 1.46
CA LEU A 178 -19.38 6.03 0.65
C LEU A 178 -17.90 6.43 0.60
N GLU A 179 -17.61 7.72 0.49
CA GLU A 179 -16.26 8.26 0.50
C GLU A 179 -15.56 8.01 1.84
N PHE A 180 -16.28 8.13 2.95
CA PHE A 180 -15.78 7.78 4.29
C PHE A 180 -15.30 6.33 4.39
N PHE A 181 -16.14 5.36 4.00
CA PHE A 181 -15.75 3.94 4.02
C PHE A 181 -14.60 3.64 3.06
N PHE A 182 -14.63 4.28 1.89
CA PHE A 182 -13.57 4.15 0.90
C PHE A 182 -12.23 4.63 1.45
N ASN A 183 -12.18 5.78 2.13
CA ASN A 183 -10.96 6.31 2.73
C ASN A 183 -10.42 5.37 3.82
N ILE A 184 -11.31 4.81 4.65
CA ILE A 184 -10.89 3.83 5.67
C ILE A 184 -10.21 2.63 4.99
N ASP A 185 -10.86 2.03 4.01
CA ASP A 185 -10.33 0.86 3.32
C ASP A 185 -9.00 1.18 2.62
N LEU A 186 -8.91 2.35 1.98
CA LEU A 186 -7.72 2.85 1.31
C LEU A 186 -6.48 2.84 2.22
N PHE A 187 -6.62 3.41 3.42
CA PHE A 187 -5.51 3.58 4.36
C PHE A 187 -5.25 2.35 5.24
N VAL A 188 -6.25 1.49 5.46
CA VAL A 188 -6.12 0.26 6.25
C VAL A 188 -5.56 -0.90 5.42
N MET A 189 -5.76 -0.89 4.11
CA MET A 189 -5.31 -1.97 3.20
C MET A 189 -3.81 -2.32 3.32
N PRO A 190 -2.85 -1.37 3.38
CA PRO A 190 -1.44 -1.70 3.56
C PRO A 190 -1.17 -2.48 4.86
N VAL A 191 -1.84 -2.11 5.95
CA VAL A 191 -1.74 -2.81 7.25
C VAL A 191 -2.28 -4.22 7.13
N LEU A 192 -3.46 -4.39 6.50
CA LEU A 192 -4.08 -5.70 6.30
C LEU A 192 -3.22 -6.63 5.46
N ILE A 193 -2.62 -6.14 4.37
CA ILE A 193 -1.73 -6.94 3.53
C ILE A 193 -0.51 -7.41 4.34
N GLN A 194 0.13 -6.51 5.10
CA GLN A 194 1.29 -6.86 5.91
C GLN A 194 0.95 -7.86 7.01
N LEU A 195 -0.12 -7.62 7.78
CA LEU A 195 -0.57 -8.51 8.85
C LEU A 195 -1.00 -9.88 8.31
N SER A 196 -1.71 -9.90 7.18
CA SER A 196 -2.14 -11.16 6.55
C SER A 196 -0.93 -11.96 6.06
N TYR A 197 0.07 -11.31 5.47
CA TYR A 197 1.30 -11.99 5.04
C TYR A 197 2.08 -12.56 6.24
N LEU A 198 2.23 -11.78 7.30
CA LEU A 198 2.98 -12.17 8.50
C LEU A 198 2.25 -13.25 9.32
N GLY A 199 0.94 -13.13 9.48
CA GLY A 199 0.14 -13.92 10.41
C GLY A 199 -0.54 -15.14 9.80
N CYS A 200 -1.01 -15.07 8.55
CA CYS A 200 -1.83 -16.14 7.97
C CYS A 200 -1.02 -17.31 7.40
N ASN A 201 0.31 -17.18 7.30
CA ASN A 201 1.19 -18.24 6.84
C ASN A 201 2.03 -18.74 8.03
N ARG A 202 1.84 -20.02 8.41
CA ARG A 202 2.57 -20.65 9.53
C ARG A 202 4.09 -20.46 9.40
N ARG A 203 4.65 -20.57 8.19
CA ARG A 203 6.07 -20.35 7.97
C ARG A 203 6.45 -18.90 8.26
N ASN A 204 5.68 -17.95 7.75
CA ASN A 204 5.91 -16.51 7.96
C ASN A 204 5.83 -16.15 9.45
N LEU A 205 4.84 -16.71 10.15
CA LEU A 205 4.65 -16.52 11.58
C LEU A 205 5.83 -17.10 12.40
N MET A 206 6.31 -18.30 12.05
CA MET A 206 7.50 -18.89 12.70
C MET A 206 8.76 -18.06 12.44
N THR A 207 8.93 -17.56 11.20
CA THR A 207 10.03 -16.65 10.85
C THR A 207 9.93 -15.34 11.63
N LEU A 208 8.72 -14.78 11.77
CA LEU A 208 8.45 -13.58 12.56
C LEU A 208 8.85 -13.79 14.03
N PHE A 209 8.40 -14.87 14.68
CA PHE A 209 8.77 -15.14 16.08
C PHE A 209 10.28 -15.36 16.25
N SER A 210 10.95 -15.97 15.27
CA SER A 210 12.41 -16.11 15.29
C SER A 210 13.17 -14.78 15.18
N SER A 211 12.50 -13.72 14.70
CA SER A 211 13.05 -12.37 14.53
C SER A 211 13.03 -11.56 15.84
N VAL A 212 12.20 -11.96 16.82
CA VAL A 212 12.03 -11.28 18.12
C VAL A 212 13.20 -11.55 19.08
N ASN A 213 14.22 -12.29 18.66
CA ASN A 213 15.48 -12.35 19.40
C ASN A 213 16.08 -10.93 19.50
N PRO A 214 16.44 -10.42 20.70
CA PRO A 214 16.84 -9.03 20.90
C PRO A 214 17.93 -8.56 19.92
N LYS A 215 18.92 -9.41 19.63
CA LYS A 215 20.01 -9.08 18.69
C LYS A 215 19.52 -8.90 17.25
N LYS A 216 18.51 -9.67 16.83
CA LYS A 216 17.90 -9.58 15.50
C LYS A 216 16.90 -8.43 15.42
N PHE A 217 16.10 -8.24 16.46
CA PHE A 217 15.13 -7.16 16.57
C PHE A 217 15.79 -5.79 16.42
N PHE A 218 16.85 -5.52 17.17
CA PHE A 218 17.61 -4.28 17.03
C PHE A 218 18.25 -4.14 15.64
N LYS A 219 18.72 -5.23 15.03
CA LYS A 219 19.27 -5.22 13.68
C LYS A 219 18.21 -4.87 12.62
N ILE A 220 16.96 -5.30 12.79
CA ILE A 220 15.85 -5.02 11.87
C ILE A 220 15.50 -3.52 11.87
N PHE A 221 15.45 -2.89 13.05
CA PHE A 221 15.12 -1.46 13.17
C PHE A 221 16.31 -0.52 12.95
N CYS A 222 17.52 -0.85 13.44
CA CYS A 222 18.69 0.02 13.29
C CYS A 222 19.30 -0.02 11.89
N CYS A 223 19.10 -1.09 11.13
CA CYS A 223 19.71 -1.22 9.81
C CYS A 223 18.72 -0.78 8.72
N PHE A 224 18.60 0.53 8.50
CA PHE A 224 17.83 1.11 7.38
C PHE A 224 18.30 0.54 6.01
N CYS A 225 19.56 0.12 5.92
CA CYS A 225 20.12 -0.59 4.76
C CYS A 225 19.40 -1.93 4.45
N PHE A 226 18.82 -2.60 5.45
CA PHE A 226 18.07 -3.84 5.23
C PHE A 226 16.75 -3.57 4.49
N ILE A 227 16.19 -2.36 4.55
CA ILE A 227 14.98 -1.99 3.81
C ILE A 227 15.27 -1.81 2.30
N PHE A 228 16.48 -1.37 1.94
CA PHE A 228 16.84 -0.99 0.56
C PHE A 228 17.72 -1.99 -0.20
N GLN A 229 18.27 -3.02 0.44
CA GLN A 229 19.00 -4.08 -0.28
C GLN A 229 18.07 -4.90 -1.19
N GLU A 230 18.17 -4.76 -2.50
CA GLU A 230 17.53 -5.70 -3.43
C GLU A 230 18.30 -7.02 -3.37
N GLY A 231 17.65 -8.09 -2.91
CA GLY A 231 18.14 -9.43 -3.21
C GLY A 231 18.04 -9.60 -4.72
N ASN A 232 19.11 -10.02 -5.38
CA ASN A 232 19.11 -10.32 -6.82
C ASN A 232 18.00 -11.33 -7.12
N VAL A 233 16.89 -10.86 -7.70
CA VAL A 233 15.75 -11.72 -8.08
C VAL A 233 15.88 -12.05 -9.56
N GLU A 234 16.69 -13.05 -9.88
CA GLU A 234 16.51 -13.80 -11.11
C GLU A 234 15.74 -15.09 -10.79
N PRO A 235 14.52 -15.28 -11.32
CA PRO A 235 13.89 -16.58 -11.25
C PRO A 235 14.73 -17.54 -12.10
N THR A 236 15.31 -18.56 -11.48
CA THR A 236 15.85 -19.72 -12.21
C THR A 236 14.71 -20.33 -13.02
N ILE A 237 14.74 -20.07 -14.33
CA ILE A 237 13.92 -20.73 -15.33
C ILE A 237 14.36 -22.20 -15.29
N GLN A 238 13.49 -23.08 -14.77
CA GLN A 238 13.68 -24.52 -14.98
C GLN A 238 13.20 -24.81 -16.40
N ASN A 239 14.16 -25.22 -17.24
CA ASN A 239 13.97 -25.72 -18.61
C ASN A 239 12.96 -26.86 -18.68
#